data_AF-A0A3P8VQF5-F1
#
_entry.id   AF-A0A3P8VQF5-F1
#
_cell.length_a   1.000
_cell.length_b   1.000
_cell.length_c   1.000
_cell.angle_alpha   90.00
_cell.angle_beta   90.00
_cell.angle_gamma   90.00
#
_symmetry.space_group_name_H-M   'P 1'
#
loop_
_entity.id
_entity.type
_entity.pdbx_description
1 polymer ?
#
loop_
_entity_poly.entity_id
_entity_poly.type
_entity_poly.pdbx_seq_one_letter_code
_entity_poly.pdbx_strand_id
1 'polypeptide(L)'
;MEKGNYQKTYSINYRKEEGQSSLECIQANQIFPKKSPILEEENMQVPFPELHGEFTEYVGRAEDAIIAMSNYRLHIKFKESIINVPLQLIESVECRDMFQLHLTCKDCKVVRCQFSTFEQCQEWLKRLSVVVRPPSRLEDLFSFAFHAWCMEVYAGEKEQHGELCRPGEHVISWFKNEVERMSFDTQNAWRMSDINSKFRLCPSYPQQLLVPACITDKELENVAAFRSWKRFPAVVYRHISTGAVIARCGQPEVSWWGWRNADDEHLVQSIAKACAVNSSPHKHVQNSSYTNGSDLPDTEFESSMTNSTEVETLVIQPHKLLILDARSYAAAVANRAKGGGCECPEYYPNCEVVFMGMANIHSIRKSFQSLSFLCTQMPDPAKYVFYSFCASSSAFILLPS
;
A
#
# COMPACT_ATOMS: atom_id res chain seq x y z
N MET A 1 -31.64 -12.73 -27.30
CA MET A 1 -30.56 -13.71 -27.07
C MET A 1 -29.86 -13.31 -25.79
N GLU A 2 -30.38 -13.83 -24.69
CA GLU A 2 -29.98 -13.49 -23.33
C GLU A 2 -28.58 -14.06 -23.02
N LYS A 3 -27.69 -13.19 -22.58
CA LYS A 3 -26.41 -13.58 -21.98
C LYS A 3 -26.66 -13.82 -20.49
N GLY A 4 -26.56 -15.07 -20.07
CA GLY A 4 -26.68 -15.49 -18.68
C GLY A 4 -25.60 -14.85 -17.80
N ASN A 5 -26.05 -14.15 -16.77
CA ASN A 5 -25.25 -13.63 -15.66
C ASN A 5 -25.03 -14.75 -14.63
N TYR A 6 -23.78 -15.14 -14.40
CA TYR A 6 -23.37 -15.86 -13.19
C TYR A 6 -22.18 -15.15 -12.56
N GLN A 7 -22.46 -14.07 -11.84
CA GLN A 7 -21.59 -13.55 -10.78
C GLN A 7 -22.37 -13.66 -9.48
N LYS A 8 -22.18 -14.78 -8.76
CA LYS A 8 -22.52 -14.83 -7.33
C LYS A 8 -21.41 -14.11 -6.58
N THR A 9 -21.59 -12.80 -6.39
CA THR A 9 -20.78 -12.01 -5.47
C THR A 9 -21.14 -12.44 -4.06
N TYR A 10 -20.24 -13.15 -3.38
CA TYR A 10 -20.37 -13.40 -1.95
C TYR A 10 -19.99 -12.13 -1.19
N SER A 11 -20.95 -11.22 -1.05
CA SER A 11 -20.85 -10.10 -0.11
C SER A 11 -20.99 -10.65 1.29
N ILE A 12 -19.90 -10.76 2.05
CA ILE A 12 -19.95 -10.92 3.50
C ILE A 12 -20.43 -9.58 4.06
N ASN A 13 -21.75 -9.41 4.13
CA ASN A 13 -22.38 -8.23 4.70
C ASN A 13 -22.22 -8.27 6.22
N TYR A 14 -21.33 -7.45 6.77
CA TYR A 14 -21.48 -6.97 8.14
C TYR A 14 -22.55 -5.87 8.14
N ARG A 15 -23.82 -6.26 8.21
CA ARG A 15 -24.92 -5.35 8.56
C ARG A 15 -25.18 -5.44 10.05
N LYS A 16 -24.90 -4.35 10.77
CA LYS A 16 -25.65 -4.01 11.99
C LYS A 16 -26.94 -3.32 11.53
N GLU A 17 -27.96 -4.12 11.23
CA GLU A 17 -29.33 -3.63 11.17
C GLU A 17 -30.15 -4.47 12.16
N GLU A 18 -30.72 -3.80 13.15
CA GLU A 18 -31.69 -4.38 14.07
C GLU A 18 -32.92 -4.82 13.26
N GLY A 19 -33.08 -6.12 13.09
CA GLY A 19 -34.23 -6.72 12.42
C GLY A 19 -34.02 -8.21 12.23
N GLN A 20 -34.87 -9.01 12.87
CA GLN A 20 -34.90 -10.47 12.74
C GLN A 20 -34.95 -10.91 11.27
N SER A 21 -33.82 -11.37 10.75
CA SER A 21 -33.78 -12.34 9.66
C SER A 21 -32.74 -13.38 10.03
N SER A 22 -33.12 -14.66 9.95
CA SER A 22 -32.29 -15.80 10.33
C SER A 22 -31.03 -15.82 9.46
N LEU A 23 -29.92 -15.34 10.00
CA LEU A 23 -28.60 -15.63 9.47
C LEU A 23 -28.34 -17.12 9.70
N GLU A 24 -28.57 -17.95 8.68
CA GLU A 24 -27.93 -19.26 8.63
C GLU A 24 -26.42 -18.99 8.75
N CYS A 25 -25.86 -19.27 9.92
CA CYS A 25 -24.43 -19.21 10.14
C CYS A 25 -23.81 -20.33 9.31
N ILE A 26 -23.41 -20.03 8.08
CA ILE A 26 -22.70 -20.98 7.23
C ILE A 26 -21.36 -21.28 7.92
N GLN A 27 -21.19 -22.51 8.39
CA GLN A 27 -20.00 -22.94 9.10
C GLN A 27 -18.77 -22.90 8.18
N ALA A 28 -17.57 -22.64 8.72
CA ALA A 28 -16.36 -22.52 7.91
C ALA A 28 -16.05 -23.84 7.18
N ASN A 29 -16.40 -24.98 7.78
CA ASN A 29 -16.27 -26.30 7.15
C ASN A 29 -17.18 -26.50 5.92
N GLN A 30 -18.28 -25.77 5.79
CA GLN A 30 -19.20 -25.84 4.64
C GLN A 30 -18.66 -25.03 3.46
N ILE A 31 -17.97 -23.93 3.73
CA ILE A 31 -17.40 -23.03 2.71
C ILE A 31 -16.00 -23.48 2.31
N PHE A 32 -15.19 -23.88 3.29
CA PHE A 32 -13.79 -24.26 3.16
C PHE A 32 -13.56 -25.65 3.79
N PRO A 33 -14.08 -26.72 3.18
CA PRO A 33 -13.94 -28.07 3.72
C PRO A 33 -12.47 -28.51 3.72
N LYS A 34 -12.02 -29.05 4.85
CA LYS A 34 -10.72 -29.71 4.95
C LYS A 34 -10.80 -31.09 4.33
N LYS A 35 -9.84 -31.41 3.45
CA LYS A 35 -9.72 -32.73 2.84
C LYS A 35 -8.69 -33.56 3.61
N SER A 36 -8.86 -34.88 3.61
CA SER A 36 -7.83 -35.79 4.09
C SER A 36 -6.62 -35.77 3.14
N PRO A 37 -5.39 -35.82 3.67
CA PRO A 37 -4.19 -35.81 2.85
C PRO A 37 -4.06 -37.09 2.02
N ILE A 38 -3.50 -36.94 0.82
CA ILE A 38 -3.05 -38.06 0.00
C ILE A 38 -1.61 -38.39 0.43
N LEU A 39 -1.42 -39.57 1.00
CA LEU A 39 -0.12 -40.07 1.45
C LEU A 39 0.45 -41.00 0.36
N GLU A 40 1.69 -40.78 -0.07
CA GLU A 40 2.36 -41.68 -1.02
C GLU A 40 2.73 -43.04 -0.40
N GLU A 41 2.93 -43.07 0.92
CA GLU A 41 3.16 -44.29 1.71
C GLU A 41 2.20 -44.29 2.92
N GLU A 42 1.59 -45.44 3.25
CA GLU A 42 0.56 -45.55 4.31
C GLU A 42 1.04 -45.14 5.70
N ASN A 43 2.34 -45.26 5.98
CA ASN A 43 2.96 -44.94 7.26
C ASN A 43 3.40 -43.47 7.39
N MET A 44 3.21 -42.65 6.36
CA MET A 44 3.56 -41.23 6.42
C MET A 44 2.61 -40.44 7.31
N GLN A 45 3.12 -39.35 7.87
CA GLN A 45 2.36 -38.41 8.67
C GLN A 45 2.66 -36.98 8.22
N VAL A 46 1.71 -36.08 8.45
CA VAL A 46 1.87 -34.66 8.19
C VAL A 46 3.03 -34.13 9.05
N PRO A 47 4.09 -33.55 8.46
CA PRO A 47 5.32 -33.26 9.19
C PRO A 47 5.31 -31.93 9.95
N PHE A 48 4.17 -31.24 10.04
CA PHE A 48 4.02 -29.92 10.65
C PHE A 48 2.61 -29.70 11.23
N PRO A 49 2.45 -28.80 12.21
CA PRO A 49 1.13 -28.37 12.66
C PRO A 49 0.46 -27.45 11.65
N GLU A 50 -0.78 -27.75 11.28
CA GLU A 50 -1.60 -26.97 10.34
C GLU A 50 -2.18 -25.72 11.02
N LEU A 51 -2.23 -24.61 10.27
CA LEU A 51 -2.95 -23.40 10.67
C LEU A 51 -4.48 -23.60 10.60
N HIS A 52 -5.24 -22.66 11.17
CA HIS A 52 -6.70 -22.64 10.98
C HIS A 52 -7.04 -22.54 9.49
N GLY A 53 -7.95 -23.40 9.02
CA GLY A 53 -8.31 -23.52 7.61
C GLY A 53 -7.22 -24.13 6.70
N GLU A 54 -6.01 -24.37 7.21
CA GLU A 54 -5.00 -25.15 6.50
C GLU A 54 -5.35 -26.64 6.58
N PHE A 55 -5.11 -27.36 5.49
CA PHE A 55 -5.10 -28.81 5.45
C PHE A 55 -4.06 -29.29 4.44
N THR A 56 -3.40 -30.39 4.78
CA THR A 56 -2.39 -31.02 3.94
C THR A 56 -3.07 -31.76 2.78
N GLU A 57 -2.66 -31.47 1.56
CA GLU A 57 -3.19 -32.12 0.35
C GLU A 57 -2.37 -33.34 -0.02
N TYR A 58 -1.04 -33.24 0.07
CA TYR A 58 -0.12 -34.31 -0.35
C TYR A 58 1.03 -34.46 0.64
N VAL A 59 1.41 -35.70 0.93
CA VAL A 59 2.64 -36.06 1.66
C VAL A 59 3.38 -37.13 0.89
N GLY A 60 4.67 -36.93 0.68
CA GLY A 60 5.53 -37.82 -0.08
C GLY A 60 6.97 -37.85 0.41
N ARG A 61 7.80 -38.62 -0.30
CA ARG A 61 9.22 -38.79 0.02
C ARG A 61 10.10 -38.14 -1.05
N ALA A 62 11.04 -37.34 -0.59
CA ALA A 62 12.25 -36.98 -1.30
C ALA A 62 13.42 -37.77 -0.70
N GLU A 63 14.56 -37.85 -1.38
CA GLU A 63 15.67 -38.76 -1.03
C GLU A 63 16.07 -38.66 0.47
N ASP A 64 16.31 -37.45 0.96
CA ASP A 64 16.68 -37.16 2.36
C ASP A 64 15.62 -36.36 3.13
N ALA A 65 14.36 -36.33 2.65
CA ALA A 65 13.33 -35.49 3.24
C ALA A 65 11.90 -36.02 3.09
N ILE A 66 11.03 -35.57 3.99
CA ILE A 66 9.57 -35.66 3.81
C ILE A 66 9.12 -34.36 3.16
N ILE A 67 8.47 -34.46 2.00
CA ILE A 67 7.89 -33.33 1.30
C ILE A 67 6.38 -33.36 1.47
N ALA A 68 5.78 -32.24 1.87
CA ALA A 68 4.35 -32.12 2.10
C ALA A 68 3.85 -30.78 1.57
N MET A 69 2.69 -30.79 0.94
CA MET A 69 2.05 -29.59 0.40
C MET A 69 0.65 -29.47 0.99
N SER A 70 0.38 -28.35 1.63
CA SER A 70 -0.98 -27.95 2.05
C SER A 70 -1.61 -27.04 1.01
N ASN A 71 -2.86 -26.66 1.24
CA ASN A 71 -3.53 -25.58 0.52
C ASN A 71 -2.92 -24.18 0.73
N TYR A 72 -1.85 -24.05 1.54
CA TYR A 72 -1.20 -22.78 1.86
C TYR A 72 0.30 -22.75 1.58
N ARG A 73 1.03 -23.82 1.94
CA ARG A 73 2.50 -23.84 1.92
C ARG A 73 3.07 -25.20 1.51
N LEU A 74 4.26 -25.14 0.92
CA LEU A 74 5.14 -26.29 0.73
C LEU A 74 6.05 -26.42 1.96
N HIS A 75 6.10 -27.62 2.51
CA HIS A 75 6.93 -27.96 3.65
C HIS A 75 7.86 -29.13 3.29
N ILE A 76 9.16 -28.92 3.43
CA ILE A 76 10.18 -29.96 3.21
C ILE A 76 10.93 -30.15 4.52
N LYS A 77 10.81 -31.33 5.11
CA LYS A 77 11.45 -31.70 6.38
C LYS A 77 12.62 -32.62 6.11
N PHE A 78 13.83 -32.08 6.23
CA PHE A 78 15.06 -32.85 6.28
C PHE A 78 15.31 -33.33 7.72
N LYS A 79 16.38 -34.11 7.91
CA LYS A 79 16.77 -34.61 9.24
C LYS A 79 17.05 -33.49 10.25
N GLU A 80 17.72 -32.41 9.82
CA GLU A 80 18.19 -31.32 10.69
C GLU A 80 17.67 -29.94 10.30
N SER A 81 16.92 -29.85 9.19
CA SER A 81 16.43 -28.57 8.68
C SER A 81 15.02 -28.69 8.13
N ILE A 82 14.34 -27.54 8.09
CA ILE A 82 12.98 -27.41 7.58
C ILE A 82 12.95 -26.27 6.59
N ILE A 83 12.33 -26.50 5.44
CA ILE A 83 12.00 -25.48 4.46
C ILE A 83 10.48 -25.31 4.47
N ASN A 84 10.04 -24.06 4.64
CA ASN A 84 8.62 -23.71 4.67
C ASN A 84 8.38 -22.52 3.75
N VAL A 85 7.65 -22.74 2.66
CA VAL A 85 7.45 -21.75 1.59
C VAL A 85 5.96 -21.62 1.31
N PRO A 86 5.32 -20.46 1.58
CA PRO A 86 3.97 -20.20 1.13
C PRO A 86 3.86 -20.41 -0.38
N LEU A 87 2.81 -21.08 -0.86
CA LEU A 87 2.68 -21.46 -2.26
C LEU A 87 2.71 -20.24 -3.19
N GLN A 88 2.10 -19.13 -2.76
CA GLN A 88 2.08 -17.87 -3.51
C GLN A 88 3.42 -17.12 -3.50
N LEU A 89 4.41 -17.56 -2.72
CA LEU A 89 5.78 -17.04 -2.76
C LEU A 89 6.62 -17.73 -3.83
N ILE A 90 6.24 -18.94 -4.24
CA ILE A 90 6.88 -19.67 -5.33
C ILE A 90 6.57 -18.93 -6.64
N GLU A 91 7.61 -18.60 -7.40
CA GLU A 91 7.51 -17.93 -8.71
C GLU A 91 7.49 -18.93 -9.85
N SER A 92 8.38 -19.93 -9.79
CA SER A 92 8.49 -20.98 -10.81
C SER A 92 8.98 -22.29 -10.20
N VAL A 93 8.62 -23.39 -10.87
CA VAL A 93 9.03 -24.75 -10.51
C VAL A 93 9.47 -25.47 -11.77
N GLU A 94 10.66 -26.04 -11.74
CA GLU A 94 11.29 -26.73 -12.86
C GLU A 94 11.81 -28.09 -12.39
N CYS A 95 11.86 -29.07 -13.30
CA CYS A 95 12.63 -30.30 -13.09
C CYS A 95 13.98 -30.17 -13.82
N ARG A 96 15.08 -30.40 -13.10
CA ARG A 96 16.44 -30.44 -13.62
C ARG A 96 17.01 -31.84 -13.41
N ASP A 97 17.88 -32.26 -14.33
CA ASP A 97 18.60 -33.54 -14.26
C ASP A 97 17.69 -34.77 -14.03
N MET A 98 16.43 -34.69 -14.49
CA MET A 98 15.35 -35.69 -14.35
C MET A 98 14.87 -36.00 -12.92
N PHE A 99 15.70 -35.80 -11.90
CA PHE A 99 15.42 -36.21 -10.52
C PHE A 99 15.43 -35.05 -9.52
N GLN A 100 15.73 -33.83 -9.97
CA GLN A 100 15.81 -32.67 -9.10
C GLN A 100 14.68 -31.69 -9.38
N LEU A 101 13.90 -31.38 -8.36
CA LEU A 101 12.94 -30.30 -8.37
C LEU A 101 13.61 -29.00 -7.94
N HIS A 102 13.43 -27.95 -8.73
CA HIS A 102 14.02 -26.63 -8.52
C HIS A 102 12.91 -25.60 -8.42
N LEU A 103 12.77 -24.96 -7.25
CA LEU A 103 11.78 -23.91 -7.01
C LEU A 103 12.50 -22.57 -6.88
N THR A 104 12.06 -21.59 -7.66
CA THR A 104 12.51 -20.19 -7.51
C THR A 104 11.41 -19.40 -6.85
N CYS A 105 11.74 -18.64 -5.81
CA CYS A 105 10.81 -17.85 -5.02
C CYS A 105 10.93 -16.36 -5.33
N LYS A 106 9.85 -15.61 -5.12
CA LYS A 106 9.79 -14.15 -5.35
C LYS A 106 10.71 -13.34 -4.43
N ASP A 107 11.23 -13.94 -3.37
CA ASP A 107 12.23 -13.37 -2.46
C ASP A 107 13.68 -13.76 -2.83
N CYS A 108 13.90 -14.18 -4.08
CA CYS A 108 15.18 -14.63 -4.64
C CYS A 108 15.74 -15.93 -4.03
N LYS A 109 14.98 -16.63 -3.18
CA LYS A 109 15.40 -17.93 -2.67
C LYS A 109 15.20 -19.03 -3.71
N VAL A 110 16.14 -19.97 -3.72
CA VAL A 110 16.08 -21.18 -4.53
C VAL A 110 16.02 -22.38 -3.60
N VAL A 111 14.99 -23.20 -3.76
CA VAL A 111 14.83 -24.46 -3.05
C VAL A 111 15.06 -25.61 -4.02
N ARG A 112 15.90 -26.57 -3.65
CA ARG A 112 16.20 -27.76 -4.45
C ARG A 112 15.85 -29.00 -3.65
N CYS A 113 15.18 -29.94 -4.30
CA CYS A 113 14.74 -31.18 -3.69
C CYS A 113 15.01 -32.35 -4.64
N GLN A 114 15.73 -33.36 -4.17
CA GLN A 114 16.09 -34.53 -4.96
C GLN A 114 15.11 -35.68 -4.73
N PHE A 115 14.72 -36.37 -5.79
CA PHE A 115 13.82 -37.53 -5.74
C PHE A 115 14.54 -38.80 -6.15
N SER A 116 14.10 -39.93 -5.61
CA SER A 116 14.67 -41.24 -5.91
C SER A 116 14.28 -41.75 -7.30
N THR A 117 13.14 -41.31 -7.85
CA THR A 117 12.70 -41.68 -9.20
C THR A 117 12.23 -40.48 -10.02
N PHE A 118 12.28 -40.62 -11.35
CA PHE A 118 11.81 -39.61 -12.30
C PHE A 118 10.31 -39.39 -12.16
N GLU A 119 9.55 -40.47 -11.95
CA GLU A 119 8.09 -40.45 -11.78
C GLU A 119 7.69 -39.63 -10.57
N GLN A 120 8.38 -39.79 -9.43
CA GLN A 120 8.14 -38.98 -8.23
C GLN A 120 8.41 -37.49 -8.50
N CYS A 121 9.55 -37.17 -9.12
CA CYS A 121 9.90 -35.80 -9.44
C CYS A 121 8.87 -35.14 -10.39
N GLN A 122 8.42 -35.87 -11.42
CA GLN A 122 7.41 -35.38 -12.36
C GLN A 122 6.04 -35.18 -11.71
N GLU A 123 5.65 -36.08 -10.82
CA GLU A 123 4.39 -35.96 -10.09
C GLU A 123 4.39 -34.74 -9.16
N TRP A 124 5.47 -34.50 -8.41
CA TRP A 124 5.61 -33.29 -7.59
C TRP A 124 5.71 -32.01 -8.42
N LEU A 125 6.41 -32.04 -9.56
CA LEU A 125 6.43 -30.93 -10.52
C LEU A 125 5.01 -30.59 -10.99
N LYS A 126 4.22 -31.61 -11.35
CA LYS A 126 2.83 -31.44 -11.80
C LYS A 126 1.96 -30.84 -10.70
N ARG A 127 2.01 -31.38 -9.48
CA ARG A 127 1.25 -30.86 -8.32
C ARG A 127 1.56 -29.39 -8.06
N LEU A 128 2.85 -29.03 -8.00
CA LEU A 128 3.28 -27.66 -7.74
C LEU A 128 2.96 -26.70 -8.89
N SER A 129 3.10 -27.15 -10.14
CA SER A 129 2.78 -26.33 -11.32
C SER A 129 1.31 -25.88 -11.38
N VAL A 130 0.41 -26.60 -10.72
CA VAL A 130 -1.01 -26.23 -10.60
C VAL A 130 -1.18 -25.10 -9.60
N VAL A 131 -0.57 -25.20 -8.41
CA VAL A 131 -0.83 -24.29 -7.28
C VAL A 131 0.01 -23.01 -7.31
N VAL A 132 1.10 -22.97 -8.08
CA VAL A 132 1.93 -21.76 -8.28
C VAL A 132 1.22 -20.72 -9.15
N ARG A 133 0.19 -21.13 -9.90
CA ARG A 133 -0.61 -20.20 -10.70
C ARG A 133 -1.42 -19.29 -9.77
N PRO A 134 -1.57 -17.99 -10.11
CA PRO A 134 -2.47 -17.11 -9.39
C PRO A 134 -3.88 -17.71 -9.33
N PRO A 135 -4.56 -17.67 -8.17
CA PRO A 135 -5.94 -18.14 -8.06
C PRO A 135 -6.86 -17.38 -9.02
N SER A 136 -7.82 -18.07 -9.64
CA SER A 136 -8.75 -17.47 -10.60
C SER A 136 -9.83 -16.61 -9.93
N ARG A 137 -10.10 -16.88 -8.65
CA ARG A 137 -11.06 -16.13 -7.83
C ARG A 137 -10.40 -15.66 -6.54
N LEU A 138 -10.87 -14.54 -6.00
CA LEU A 138 -10.31 -13.98 -4.77
C LEU A 138 -10.54 -14.90 -3.58
N GLU A 139 -11.73 -15.51 -3.50
CA GLU A 139 -12.09 -16.44 -2.41
C GLU A 139 -11.22 -17.69 -2.31
N ASP A 140 -10.47 -18.02 -3.38
CA ASP A 140 -9.55 -19.15 -3.40
C ASP A 140 -8.20 -18.81 -2.72
N LEU A 141 -7.98 -17.55 -2.31
CA LEU A 141 -6.84 -17.17 -1.49
C LEU A 141 -6.98 -17.76 -0.08
N PHE A 142 -5.90 -18.36 0.43
CA PHE A 142 -5.86 -18.95 1.77
C PHE A 142 -6.32 -18.00 2.89
N SER A 143 -6.15 -16.68 2.73
CA SER A 143 -6.62 -15.68 3.69
C SER A 143 -8.12 -15.80 4.02
N PHE A 144 -8.96 -16.19 3.06
CA PHE A 144 -10.39 -16.36 3.30
C PHE A 144 -10.69 -17.60 4.13
N ALA A 145 -10.07 -18.73 3.80
CA ALA A 145 -10.17 -19.95 4.61
C ALA A 145 -9.64 -19.71 6.03
N PHE A 146 -8.46 -19.10 6.15
CA PHE A 146 -7.86 -18.78 7.44
C PHE A 146 -8.79 -17.91 8.31
N HIS A 147 -9.34 -16.84 7.74
CA HIS A 147 -10.27 -15.95 8.45
C HIS A 147 -11.55 -16.68 8.89
N ALA A 148 -12.19 -17.43 7.99
CA ALA A 148 -13.44 -18.14 8.29
C ALA A 148 -13.26 -19.15 9.44
N TRP A 149 -12.18 -19.93 9.40
CA TRP A 149 -11.89 -20.92 10.44
C TRP A 149 -11.45 -20.28 11.77
N CYS A 150 -10.71 -19.17 11.74
CA CYS A 150 -10.41 -18.40 12.94
C CYS A 150 -11.70 -17.88 13.59
N MET A 151 -12.60 -17.27 12.80
CA MET A 151 -13.87 -16.73 13.31
C MET A 151 -14.74 -17.79 13.97
N GLU A 152 -14.75 -19.04 13.47
CA GLU A 152 -15.51 -20.14 14.08
C GLU A 152 -14.90 -20.61 15.41
N VAL A 153 -13.57 -20.81 15.46
CA VAL A 153 -12.87 -21.23 16.69
C VAL A 153 -13.01 -20.18 17.79
N TYR A 154 -12.86 -18.89 17.44
CA TYR A 154 -12.96 -17.79 18.41
C TYR A 154 -14.39 -17.35 18.74
N ALA A 155 -15.40 -17.89 18.05
CA ALA A 155 -16.80 -17.74 18.49
C ALA A 155 -17.12 -18.64 19.70
N GLY A 156 -16.34 -19.70 19.93
CA GLY A 156 -16.49 -20.63 21.05
C GLY A 156 -15.75 -20.20 22.33
N GLU A 157 -14.59 -19.56 22.20
CA GLU A 157 -13.77 -19.08 23.32
C GLU A 157 -13.95 -17.56 23.51
N LYS A 158 -14.68 -17.17 24.56
CA LYS A 158 -14.72 -15.75 24.99
C LYS A 158 -13.32 -15.36 25.44
N GLU A 159 -12.78 -14.30 24.82
CA GLU A 159 -11.53 -13.61 25.20
C GLU A 159 -10.28 -14.46 24.92
N GLN A 160 -9.64 -14.37 23.76
CA GLN A 160 -8.40 -13.55 23.67
C GLN A 160 -7.90 -13.28 22.23
N HIS A 161 -8.56 -13.79 21.18
CA HIS A 161 -8.03 -13.73 19.80
C HIS A 161 -9.03 -13.23 18.74
N GLY A 162 -10.22 -12.81 19.15
CA GLY A 162 -11.20 -12.17 18.27
C GLY A 162 -10.71 -10.85 17.64
N GLU A 163 -9.63 -10.26 18.18
CA GLU A 163 -8.98 -9.04 17.68
C GLU A 163 -8.22 -9.24 16.37
N LEU A 164 -7.76 -10.45 16.06
CA LEU A 164 -7.03 -10.74 14.81
C LEU A 164 -7.96 -10.70 13.58
N CYS A 165 -9.24 -10.99 13.77
CA CYS A 165 -10.21 -11.12 12.68
C CYS A 165 -11.28 -10.01 12.67
N ARG A 166 -11.34 -9.16 13.70
CA ARG A 166 -12.19 -7.98 13.70
C ARG A 166 -11.32 -6.73 13.62
N PRO A 167 -11.55 -5.82 12.66
CA PRO A 167 -10.85 -4.54 12.66
C PRO A 167 -11.17 -3.84 13.98
N GLY A 168 -10.16 -3.66 14.84
CA GLY A 168 -10.31 -2.93 16.09
C GLY A 168 -10.65 -1.46 15.84
N GLU A 169 -11.00 -0.72 16.89
CA GLU A 169 -11.31 0.72 16.76
C GLU A 169 -10.16 1.52 16.13
N HIS A 170 -8.91 1.09 16.34
CA HIS A 170 -7.73 1.67 15.72
C HIS A 170 -7.72 1.56 14.19
N VAL A 171 -8.39 0.55 13.60
CA VAL A 171 -8.55 0.38 12.15
C VAL A 171 -9.74 1.20 11.64
N ILE A 172 -10.86 1.18 12.38
CA ILE A 172 -12.10 1.87 11.98
C ILE A 172 -11.92 3.39 12.04
N SER A 173 -11.29 3.90 13.09
CA SER A 173 -11.03 5.32 13.31
C SER A 173 -9.66 5.76 12.79
N TRP A 174 -8.94 4.89 12.08
CA TRP A 174 -7.55 5.12 11.66
C TRP A 174 -7.37 6.46 10.96
N PHE A 175 -8.25 6.78 10.00
CA PHE A 175 -8.12 7.99 9.20
C PHE A 175 -8.27 9.26 10.06
N LYS A 176 -9.29 9.31 10.95
CA LYS A 176 -9.48 10.42 11.87
C LYS A 176 -8.30 10.57 12.84
N ASN A 177 -7.83 9.46 13.40
CA ASN A 177 -6.69 9.45 14.31
C ASN A 177 -5.41 9.96 13.63
N GLU A 178 -5.18 9.60 12.36
CA GLU A 178 -4.03 10.11 11.60
C GLU A 178 -4.15 11.61 11.28
N VAL A 179 -5.35 12.11 10.98
CA VAL A 179 -5.61 13.54 10.79
C VAL A 179 -5.30 14.32 12.08
N GLU A 180 -5.73 13.80 13.24
CA GLU A 180 -5.43 14.37 14.55
C GLU A 180 -3.94 14.29 14.88
N ARG A 181 -3.30 13.15 14.65
CA ARG A 181 -1.86 12.94 14.86
C ARG A 181 -0.99 13.90 14.05
N MET A 182 -1.43 14.29 12.85
CA MET A 182 -0.75 15.26 12.00
C MET A 182 -1.16 16.72 12.26
N SER A 183 -2.07 16.95 13.20
CA SER A 183 -2.53 18.27 13.63
C SER A 183 -3.06 19.13 12.48
N PHE A 184 -3.93 18.56 11.64
CA PHE A 184 -4.66 19.32 10.65
C PHE A 184 -5.77 20.15 11.31
N ASP A 185 -5.88 21.44 10.99
CA ASP A 185 -7.04 22.26 11.36
C ASP A 185 -8.23 21.90 10.48
N THR A 186 -9.10 21.04 11.01
CA THR A 186 -10.34 20.61 10.36
C THR A 186 -11.51 21.58 10.56
N GLN A 187 -11.30 22.68 11.30
CA GLN A 187 -12.33 23.69 11.54
C GLN A 187 -12.29 24.79 10.46
N ASN A 188 -11.09 25.15 9.98
CA ASN A 188 -10.95 26.29 9.07
C ASN A 188 -10.25 25.97 7.74
N ALA A 189 -9.17 25.19 7.77
CA ALA A 189 -8.30 25.06 6.60
C ALA A 189 -8.53 23.77 5.79
N TRP A 190 -8.87 22.68 6.47
CA TRP A 190 -9.04 21.36 5.87
C TRP A 190 -10.41 20.79 6.20
N ARG A 191 -10.89 19.87 5.36
CA ARG A 191 -12.06 19.05 5.66
C ARG A 191 -11.82 17.60 5.25
N MET A 192 -12.42 16.70 6.01
CA MET A 192 -12.55 15.30 5.62
C MET A 192 -13.75 15.17 4.68
N SER A 193 -13.53 14.67 3.47
CA SER A 193 -14.58 14.40 2.50
C SER A 193 -14.93 12.91 2.49
N ASP A 194 -16.22 12.62 2.58
CA ASP A 194 -16.80 11.28 2.44
C ASP A 194 -17.30 10.99 1.01
N ILE A 195 -16.94 11.84 0.03
CA ILE A 195 -17.34 11.71 -1.38
C ILE A 195 -16.98 10.35 -1.98
N ASN A 196 -15.90 9.73 -1.48
CA ASN A 196 -15.42 8.43 -1.93
C ASN A 196 -15.75 7.28 -0.96
N SER A 197 -16.66 7.47 0.00
CA SER A 197 -17.04 6.48 1.03
C SER A 197 -17.44 5.11 0.46
N LYS A 198 -17.99 5.10 -0.76
CA LYS A 198 -18.41 3.90 -1.50
C LYS A 198 -17.51 3.57 -2.70
N PHE A 199 -16.30 4.13 -2.76
CA PHE A 199 -15.32 3.93 -3.84
C PHE A 199 -15.81 4.29 -5.26
N ARG A 200 -16.89 5.07 -5.38
CA ARG A 200 -17.53 5.38 -6.68
C ARG A 200 -16.79 6.46 -7.46
N LEU A 201 -16.24 7.46 -6.77
CA LEU A 201 -15.51 8.55 -7.42
C LEU A 201 -14.15 8.06 -7.91
N CYS A 202 -13.36 7.44 -7.03
CA CYS A 202 -12.07 6.86 -7.36
C CYS A 202 -11.94 5.48 -6.68
N PRO A 203 -12.10 4.37 -7.41
CA PRO A 203 -12.02 3.02 -6.85
C PRO A 203 -10.68 2.67 -6.20
N SER A 204 -9.61 3.40 -6.53
CA SER A 204 -8.24 3.17 -6.05
C SER A 204 -7.80 4.14 -4.95
N TYR A 205 -8.70 4.99 -4.46
CA TYR A 205 -8.50 5.88 -3.32
C TYR A 205 -9.19 5.33 -2.07
N PRO A 206 -8.76 5.77 -0.86
CA PRO A 206 -9.44 5.44 0.38
C PRO A 206 -10.87 6.01 0.41
N GLN A 207 -11.66 5.52 1.37
CA GLN A 207 -13.05 5.97 1.58
C GLN A 207 -13.15 7.44 1.95
N GLN A 208 -12.24 7.89 2.82
CA GLN A 208 -12.15 9.27 3.29
C GLN A 208 -10.91 9.94 2.72
N LEU A 209 -11.04 11.22 2.36
CA LEU A 209 -9.99 12.01 1.72
C LEU A 209 -9.88 13.36 2.41
N LEU A 210 -8.66 13.85 2.60
CA LEU A 210 -8.41 15.15 3.20
C LEU A 210 -8.12 16.19 2.11
N VAL A 211 -8.93 17.25 2.10
CA VAL A 211 -8.90 18.31 1.07
C VAL A 211 -9.07 19.69 1.73
N PRO A 212 -8.73 20.80 1.07
CA PRO A 212 -8.97 22.14 1.61
C PRO A 212 -10.47 22.37 1.89
N ALA A 213 -10.78 23.05 3.00
CA ALA A 213 -12.15 23.26 3.46
C ALA A 213 -13.03 24.01 2.43
N CYS A 214 -12.42 24.90 1.63
CA CYS A 214 -13.12 25.69 0.61
C CYS A 214 -13.48 24.90 -0.66
N ILE A 215 -12.88 23.73 -0.89
CA ILE A 215 -13.14 22.94 -2.09
C ILE A 215 -14.39 22.10 -1.87
N THR A 216 -15.37 22.22 -2.76
CA THR A 216 -16.62 21.47 -2.71
C THR A 216 -16.49 20.07 -3.29
N ASP A 217 -17.39 19.16 -2.91
CA ASP A 217 -17.45 17.83 -3.51
C ASP A 217 -17.74 17.88 -5.02
N LYS A 218 -18.47 18.91 -5.49
CA LYS A 218 -18.73 19.10 -6.92
C LYS A 218 -17.46 19.43 -7.71
N GLU A 219 -16.60 20.29 -7.17
CA GLU A 219 -15.29 20.55 -7.76
C GLU A 219 -14.46 19.27 -7.80
N LEU A 220 -14.44 18.48 -6.72
CA LEU A 220 -13.71 17.20 -6.70
C LEU A 220 -14.16 16.23 -7.80
N GLU A 221 -15.45 16.16 -8.13
CA GLU A 221 -15.94 15.37 -9.27
C GLU A 221 -15.34 15.82 -10.60
N ASN A 222 -15.29 17.14 -10.82
CA ASN A 222 -14.77 17.72 -12.04
C ASN A 222 -13.25 17.52 -12.15
N VAL A 223 -12.52 17.68 -11.05
CA VAL A 223 -11.08 17.41 -10.98
C VAL A 223 -10.79 15.92 -11.20
N ALA A 224 -11.58 15.04 -10.59
CA ALA A 224 -11.45 13.60 -10.78
C ALA A 224 -11.63 13.21 -12.25
N ALA A 225 -12.53 13.85 -12.99
CA ALA A 225 -12.69 13.60 -14.43
C ALA A 225 -11.46 14.01 -15.27
N PHE A 226 -10.66 14.97 -14.78
CA PHE A 226 -9.46 15.45 -15.47
C PHE A 226 -8.17 14.70 -15.08
N ARG A 227 -8.18 13.99 -13.94
CA ARG A 227 -7.00 13.29 -13.41
C ARG A 227 -7.06 11.82 -13.79
N SER A 228 -5.94 11.29 -14.26
CA SER A 228 -5.87 9.89 -14.70
C SER A 228 -6.31 8.93 -13.60
N TRP A 229 -7.20 7.99 -13.95
CA TRP A 229 -7.85 7.05 -13.02
C TRP A 229 -8.64 7.72 -11.89
N LYS A 230 -9.05 8.98 -12.08
CA LYS A 230 -9.78 9.78 -11.10
C LYS A 230 -9.01 10.04 -9.81
N ARG A 231 -7.68 9.95 -9.87
CA ARG A 231 -6.78 10.15 -8.71
C ARG A 231 -6.43 11.62 -8.58
N PHE A 232 -7.36 12.42 -8.09
CA PHE A 232 -7.16 13.86 -7.87
C PHE A 232 -6.18 14.17 -6.71
N PRO A 233 -5.58 15.38 -6.65
CA PRO A 233 -4.73 15.80 -5.54
C PRO A 233 -5.41 15.61 -4.16
N ALA A 234 -4.88 14.68 -3.38
CA ALA A 234 -5.33 14.41 -2.01
C ALA A 234 -4.14 14.49 -1.06
N VAL A 235 -4.32 15.18 0.08
CA VAL A 235 -3.27 15.35 1.08
C VAL A 235 -3.10 14.08 1.89
N VAL A 236 -1.84 13.70 2.11
CA VAL A 236 -1.46 12.47 2.81
C VAL A 236 -0.52 12.69 4.00
N TYR A 237 0.09 13.86 4.08
CA TYR A 237 1.00 14.19 5.17
C TYR A 237 1.02 15.69 5.43
N ARG A 238 1.22 16.07 6.69
CA ARG A 238 1.53 17.45 7.13
C ARG A 238 2.71 17.42 8.08
N HIS A 239 3.65 18.33 7.84
CA HIS A 239 4.73 18.61 8.76
C HIS A 239 4.22 19.53 9.87
N ILE A 240 4.29 19.07 11.12
CA ILE A 240 3.59 19.72 12.25
C ILE A 240 4.10 21.15 12.49
N SER A 241 5.42 21.38 12.43
CA SER A 241 6.00 22.68 12.78
C SER A 241 5.97 23.72 11.67
N THR A 242 5.98 23.31 10.40
CA THR A 242 5.96 24.26 9.26
C THR A 242 4.61 24.34 8.57
N GLY A 243 3.69 23.42 8.85
CA GLY A 243 2.42 23.31 8.15
C GLY A 243 2.51 22.87 6.69
N ALA A 244 3.71 22.58 6.18
CA ALA A 244 3.91 22.08 4.82
C ALA A 244 3.22 20.73 4.65
N VAL A 245 2.59 20.51 3.49
CA VAL A 245 1.86 19.27 3.20
C VAL A 245 2.46 18.53 2.01
N ILE A 246 2.22 17.23 1.99
CA ILE A 246 2.45 16.39 0.82
C ILE A 246 1.08 15.94 0.30
N ALA A 247 0.81 16.23 -0.96
CA ALA A 247 -0.33 15.70 -1.70
C ALA A 247 0.13 14.71 -2.76
N ARG A 248 -0.74 13.76 -3.10
CA ARG A 248 -0.50 12.79 -4.18
C ARG A 248 -1.67 12.78 -5.16
N CYS A 249 -1.38 12.49 -6.42
CA CYS A 249 -2.37 12.39 -7.49
C CYS A 249 -1.88 11.47 -8.64
N GLY A 250 -2.78 11.21 -9.58
CA GLY A 250 -2.43 10.77 -10.93
C GLY A 250 -2.10 11.97 -11.82
N GLN A 251 -1.44 11.70 -12.95
CA GLN A 251 -1.14 12.72 -13.94
C GLN A 251 -2.42 13.40 -14.48
N PRO A 252 -2.36 14.69 -14.84
CA PRO A 252 -3.47 15.36 -15.50
C PRO A 252 -3.65 14.86 -16.95
N GLU A 253 -4.89 14.81 -17.42
CA GLU A 253 -5.24 14.39 -18.79
C GLU A 253 -5.24 15.59 -19.76
N VAL A 254 -4.11 16.29 -19.80
CA VAL A 254 -3.87 17.47 -20.67
C VAL A 254 -3.94 17.08 -22.15
N SER A 255 -3.49 15.85 -22.47
CA SER A 255 -3.40 15.35 -23.84
C SER A 255 -2.51 16.22 -24.75
N TRP A 256 -2.49 15.91 -26.04
CA TRP A 256 -1.78 16.71 -27.05
C TRP A 256 -2.48 18.06 -27.29
N TRP A 257 -3.79 18.13 -27.06
CA TRP A 257 -4.61 19.31 -27.26
C TRP A 257 -4.41 20.41 -26.21
N GLY A 258 -3.74 20.13 -25.10
CA GLY A 258 -3.51 21.13 -24.06
C GLY A 258 -4.76 21.41 -23.23
N TRP A 259 -5.58 20.39 -22.96
CA TRP A 259 -6.77 20.51 -22.12
C TRP A 259 -6.41 21.00 -20.71
N ARG A 260 -7.33 21.77 -20.14
CA ARG A 260 -7.20 22.40 -18.83
C ARG A 260 -8.47 22.17 -18.03
N ASN A 261 -8.33 22.29 -16.71
CA ASN A 261 -9.46 22.19 -15.80
C ASN A 261 -9.32 23.25 -14.71
N ALA A 262 -10.23 24.22 -14.71
CA ALA A 262 -10.19 25.34 -13.75
C ALA A 262 -10.35 24.88 -12.30
N ASP A 263 -11.14 23.82 -12.05
CA ASP A 263 -11.31 23.27 -10.71
C ASP A 263 -10.03 22.56 -10.22
N ASP A 264 -9.24 21.96 -11.13
CA ASP A 264 -7.94 21.35 -10.80
C ASP A 264 -6.91 22.43 -10.47
N GLU A 265 -6.85 23.47 -11.30
CA GLU A 265 -6.02 24.66 -11.04
C GLU A 265 -6.41 25.30 -9.69
N HIS A 266 -7.71 25.42 -9.41
CA HIS A 266 -8.23 25.94 -8.14
C HIS A 266 -7.88 25.05 -6.95
N LEU A 267 -8.07 23.73 -7.04
CA LEU A 267 -7.72 22.78 -5.98
C LEU A 267 -6.24 22.85 -5.62
N VAL A 268 -5.35 22.85 -6.62
CA VAL A 268 -3.89 22.93 -6.41
C VAL A 268 -3.52 24.22 -5.68
N GLN A 269 -4.08 25.35 -6.09
CA GLN A 269 -3.87 26.64 -5.41
C GLN A 269 -4.44 26.65 -3.98
N SER A 270 -5.61 26.04 -3.78
CA SER A 270 -6.26 25.98 -2.47
C SER A 270 -5.50 25.10 -1.47
N ILE A 271 -4.80 24.05 -1.93
CA ILE A 271 -3.85 23.30 -1.10
C ILE A 271 -2.74 24.22 -0.59
N ALA A 272 -2.12 25.02 -1.46
CA ALA A 272 -1.06 25.95 -1.07
C ALA A 272 -1.58 27.01 -0.07
N LYS A 273 -2.78 27.57 -0.31
CA LYS A 273 -3.43 28.54 0.60
C LYS A 273 -3.74 27.93 1.97
N ALA A 274 -4.26 26.71 2.02
CA ALA A 274 -4.59 26.02 3.27
C ALA A 274 -3.33 25.76 4.14
N CYS A 275 -2.16 25.59 3.54
CA CYS A 275 -0.90 25.48 4.29
C CYS A 275 -0.55 26.77 5.04
N ALA A 276 -0.78 27.93 4.41
CA ALA A 276 -0.46 29.24 4.98
C ALA A 276 -1.34 29.59 6.18
N VAL A 277 -2.63 29.24 6.14
CA VAL A 277 -3.58 29.50 7.24
C VAL A 277 -3.20 28.77 8.54
N ASN A 278 -2.54 27.61 8.43
CA ASN A 278 -2.16 26.76 9.56
C ASN A 278 -0.79 27.07 10.17
N SER A 279 -0.11 28.14 9.72
CA SER A 279 1.23 28.50 10.18
C SER A 279 1.22 29.51 11.34
N SER A 280 0.05 29.87 11.87
CA SER A 280 -0.02 30.70 13.08
C SER A 280 0.57 29.93 14.26
N PRO A 281 1.67 30.41 14.89
CA PRO A 281 2.22 29.74 16.05
C PRO A 281 1.18 29.84 17.17
N HIS A 282 0.77 28.69 17.73
CA HIS A 282 0.19 28.68 19.06
C HIS A 282 1.16 29.43 19.98
N LYS A 283 0.82 30.68 20.32
CA LYS A 283 1.51 31.43 21.37
C LYS A 283 1.42 30.57 22.62
N HIS A 284 2.56 30.01 23.02
CA HIS A 284 2.71 29.32 24.28
C HIS A 284 2.41 30.35 25.38
N VAL A 285 1.20 30.30 25.95
CA VAL A 285 0.87 31.06 27.15
C VAL A 285 1.72 30.46 28.27
N GLN A 286 2.89 31.04 28.51
CA GLN A 286 3.60 30.80 29.76
C GLN A 286 2.85 31.54 30.87
N ASN A 287 2.16 30.76 31.70
CA ASN A 287 1.83 31.17 33.06
C ASN A 287 3.14 31.51 33.77
N SER A 288 3.27 32.74 34.26
CA SER A 288 4.28 33.08 35.26
C SER A 288 3.62 33.94 36.33
N SER A 289 3.70 33.40 37.53
CA SER A 289 3.15 33.83 38.81
C SER A 289 3.77 35.13 39.33
N TYR A 290 2.91 35.92 40.00
CA TYR A 290 3.14 36.92 41.04
C TYR A 290 4.57 37.19 41.53
N THR A 291 4.98 38.45 41.51
CA THR A 291 5.60 39.15 42.66
C THR A 291 5.24 40.64 42.66
N ASN A 292 4.99 41.17 43.86
CA ASN A 292 4.62 42.56 44.16
C ASN A 292 5.82 43.52 44.04
N GLY A 293 5.54 44.80 43.74
CA GLY A 293 6.48 45.90 43.98
C GLY A 293 6.03 47.22 43.34
N SER A 294 5.72 48.19 44.19
CA SER A 294 5.20 49.53 43.91
C SER A 294 6.24 50.51 43.38
N ASP A 295 5.81 51.47 42.53
CA ASP A 295 6.01 52.94 42.69
C ASP A 295 5.98 53.68 41.33
N LEU A 296 5.17 54.74 41.31
CA LEU A 296 5.06 55.85 40.32
C LEU A 296 5.63 57.14 41.00
N PRO A 297 5.80 58.33 40.37
CA PRO A 297 5.17 58.81 39.12
C PRO A 297 6.02 59.74 38.18
N ASP A 298 5.33 60.16 37.11
CA ASP A 298 5.37 61.46 36.38
C ASP A 298 6.47 61.82 35.36
N THR A 299 6.03 61.95 34.08
CA THR A 299 6.13 63.22 33.33
C THR A 299 5.15 63.25 32.14
N GLU A 300 4.47 64.38 31.99
CA GLU A 300 3.36 64.70 31.08
C GLU A 300 3.77 65.00 29.62
N PHE A 301 2.74 65.01 28.74
CA PHE A 301 2.60 65.76 27.47
C PHE A 301 3.34 65.17 26.23
N GLU A 302 2.74 64.91 25.06
CA GLU A 302 1.66 65.56 24.32
C GLU A 302 0.74 64.56 23.58
N SER A 303 -0.53 64.96 23.47
CA SER A 303 -1.53 64.44 22.57
C SER A 303 -1.37 64.96 21.13
N SER A 304 -1.26 64.06 20.15
CA SER A 304 -1.73 64.35 18.79
C SER A 304 -2.51 63.16 18.23
N MET A 305 -3.84 63.29 18.22
CA MET A 305 -4.71 62.47 17.38
C MET A 305 -4.51 62.87 15.91
N THR A 306 -3.94 61.97 15.11
CA THR A 306 -4.25 61.89 13.68
C THR A 306 -4.33 60.44 13.25
N ASN A 307 -5.52 60.09 12.76
CA ASN A 307 -5.88 58.87 12.04
C ASN A 307 -4.85 58.46 11.00
N SER A 308 -4.48 57.18 10.97
CA SER A 308 -4.91 56.26 9.92
C SER A 308 -4.25 54.90 10.11
N THR A 309 -5.07 53.86 10.04
CA THR A 309 -4.73 52.45 9.91
C THR A 309 -3.64 52.21 8.86
N GLU A 310 -2.40 52.12 9.31
CA GLU A 310 -1.35 51.38 8.61
C GLU A 310 -1.33 49.97 9.21
N VAL A 311 -2.29 49.15 8.77
CA VAL A 311 -2.10 47.70 8.81
C VAL A 311 -1.00 47.45 7.79
N GLU A 312 0.24 47.34 8.26
CA GLU A 312 1.32 46.71 7.50
C GLU A 312 0.80 45.37 7.00
N THR A 313 0.34 45.38 5.75
CA THR A 313 0.03 44.17 5.03
C THR A 313 1.39 43.53 4.78
N LEU A 314 1.85 42.72 5.72
CA LEU A 314 2.95 41.80 5.48
C LEU A 314 2.53 41.02 4.24
N VAL A 315 3.12 41.38 3.10
CA VAL A 315 2.96 40.69 1.83
C VAL A 315 3.54 39.31 2.08
N ILE A 316 2.69 38.38 2.51
CA ILE A 316 3.03 36.96 2.56
C ILE A 316 3.35 36.61 1.11
N GLN A 317 4.64 36.52 0.80
CA GLN A 317 5.10 36.02 -0.49
C GLN A 317 4.38 34.68 -0.71
N PRO A 318 3.64 34.49 -1.81
CA PRO A 318 2.88 33.28 -2.02
C PRO A 318 3.85 32.11 -1.97
N HIS A 319 3.67 31.22 -1.00
CA HIS A 319 4.52 30.05 -0.86
C HIS A 319 4.40 29.22 -2.14
N LYS A 320 5.53 29.11 -2.85
CA LYS A 320 5.63 28.39 -4.11
C LYS A 320 5.34 26.90 -3.87
N LEU A 321 4.39 26.34 -4.60
CA LEU A 321 4.07 24.91 -4.54
C LEU A 321 5.00 24.13 -5.46
N LEU A 322 5.55 23.02 -4.97
CA LEU A 322 6.40 22.14 -5.77
C LEU A 322 5.61 20.93 -6.25
N ILE A 323 5.54 20.77 -7.57
CA ILE A 323 4.96 19.61 -8.24
C ILE A 323 6.11 18.69 -8.66
N LEU A 324 6.27 17.58 -7.94
CA LEU A 324 7.29 16.58 -8.22
C LEU A 324 6.72 15.48 -9.11
N ASP A 325 7.00 15.52 -10.41
CA ASP A 325 6.71 14.42 -11.31
C ASP A 325 7.81 13.36 -11.16
N ALA A 326 7.45 12.19 -10.65
CA ALA A 326 8.38 11.09 -10.44
C ALA A 326 9.08 10.65 -11.75
N ARG A 327 8.47 10.89 -12.90
CA ARG A 327 8.99 10.44 -14.21
C ARG A 327 10.15 11.31 -14.67
N SER A 328 10.83 10.85 -15.72
CA SER A 328 11.64 11.74 -16.54
C SER A 328 10.76 12.63 -17.41
N TYR A 329 11.27 13.82 -17.78
CA TYR A 329 10.60 14.71 -18.71
C TYR A 329 10.18 14.00 -20.02
N ALA A 330 11.08 13.21 -20.60
CA ALA A 330 10.79 12.44 -21.81
C ALA A 330 9.62 11.46 -21.63
N ALA A 331 9.55 10.78 -20.49
CA ALA A 331 8.43 9.88 -20.19
C ALA A 331 7.11 10.65 -19.96
N ALA A 332 7.15 11.85 -19.36
CA ALA A 332 5.97 12.71 -19.22
C ALA A 332 5.46 13.19 -20.59
N VAL A 333 6.35 13.62 -21.48
CA VAL A 333 6.01 13.99 -22.87
C VAL A 333 5.41 12.81 -23.63
N ALA A 334 5.99 11.61 -23.49
CA ALA A 334 5.45 10.40 -24.12
C ALA A 334 4.05 10.04 -23.60
N ASN A 335 3.76 10.30 -22.32
CA ASN A 335 2.41 10.12 -21.77
C ASN A 335 1.43 11.19 -22.27
N ARG A 336 1.90 12.42 -22.50
CA ARG A 336 1.08 13.48 -23.10
C ARG A 336 0.55 13.07 -24.48
N ALA A 337 1.39 12.42 -25.30
CA ALA A 337 0.97 11.84 -26.58
C ALA A 337 -0.11 10.75 -26.45
N LYS A 338 -0.26 10.15 -25.27
CA LYS A 338 -1.26 9.10 -24.98
C LYS A 338 -2.49 9.62 -24.22
N GLY A 339 -2.67 10.94 -24.16
CA GLY A 339 -3.80 11.57 -23.46
C GLY A 339 -3.50 12.00 -22.01
N GLY A 340 -2.36 11.62 -21.44
CA GLY A 340 -1.91 12.10 -20.13
C GLY A 340 -1.23 13.47 -20.21
N GLY A 341 -0.26 13.71 -19.34
CA GLY A 341 0.50 14.96 -19.37
C GLY A 341 1.20 15.28 -18.05
N CYS A 342 1.58 16.54 -17.91
CA CYS A 342 2.07 17.17 -16.69
C CYS A 342 1.52 18.60 -16.64
N GLU A 343 1.50 19.18 -15.45
CA GLU A 343 1.10 20.56 -15.20
C GLU A 343 1.98 21.55 -15.99
N CYS A 344 1.37 22.65 -16.43
CA CYS A 344 2.02 23.71 -17.21
C CYS A 344 2.17 24.95 -16.31
N PRO A 345 3.39 25.45 -16.03
CA PRO A 345 3.59 26.58 -15.09
C PRO A 345 2.75 27.83 -15.40
N GLU A 346 2.41 28.07 -16.68
CA GLU A 346 1.56 29.16 -17.13
C GLU A 346 0.10 29.05 -16.62
N TYR A 347 -0.40 27.83 -16.41
CA TYR A 347 -1.75 27.56 -15.93
C TYR A 347 -1.82 27.26 -14.44
N TYR A 348 -0.69 26.89 -13.85
CA TYR A 348 -0.53 26.64 -12.42
C TYR A 348 0.38 27.72 -11.82
N PRO A 349 -0.11 28.97 -11.66
CA PRO A 349 0.70 30.05 -11.12
C PRO A 349 1.18 29.70 -9.72
N ASN A 350 2.37 30.19 -9.36
CA ASN A 350 3.05 29.87 -8.10
C ASN A 350 3.37 28.37 -7.91
N CYS A 351 3.36 27.58 -8.98
CA CYS A 351 3.83 26.20 -8.96
C CYS A 351 5.13 26.06 -9.74
N GLU A 352 6.00 25.14 -9.32
CA GLU A 352 7.16 24.69 -10.08
C GLU A 352 7.08 23.19 -10.29
N VAL A 353 7.34 22.76 -11.53
CA VAL A 353 7.31 21.35 -11.91
C VAL A 353 8.75 20.84 -12.01
N VAL A 354 9.06 19.78 -11.26
CA VAL A 354 10.38 19.13 -11.27
C VAL A 354 10.22 17.67 -11.64
N PHE A 355 11.07 17.18 -12.55
CA PHE A 355 11.09 15.80 -13.02
C PHE A 355 12.19 15.01 -12.32
N MET A 356 11.81 13.93 -11.62
CA MET A 356 12.73 13.16 -10.78
C MET A 356 13.49 12.06 -11.54
N GLY A 357 13.07 11.74 -12.76
CA GLY A 357 13.78 10.75 -13.59
C GLY A 357 13.70 9.31 -13.09
N MET A 358 12.71 8.97 -12.25
CA MET A 358 12.57 7.62 -11.72
C MET A 358 12.20 6.61 -12.82
N ALA A 359 12.84 5.45 -12.75
CA ALA A 359 12.62 4.37 -13.70
C ALA A 359 11.22 3.76 -13.52
N ASN A 360 10.61 3.32 -14.63
CA ASN A 360 9.28 2.69 -14.60
C ASN A 360 9.34 1.26 -14.04
N ILE A 361 8.16 0.68 -13.78
CA ILE A 361 8.03 -0.68 -13.20
C ILE A 361 8.72 -1.77 -14.03
N HIS A 362 8.85 -1.62 -15.35
CA HIS A 362 9.53 -2.60 -16.20
C HIS A 362 11.04 -2.56 -16.00
N SER A 363 11.58 -1.36 -15.82
CA SER A 363 13.00 -1.14 -15.52
C SER A 363 13.35 -1.67 -14.14
N ILE A 364 12.51 -1.39 -13.14
CA ILE A 364 12.68 -1.94 -11.77
C ILE A 364 12.58 -3.46 -11.77
N ARG A 365 11.62 -4.05 -12.51
CA ARG A 365 11.51 -5.51 -12.67
C ARG A 365 12.77 -6.12 -13.28
N LYS A 366 13.29 -5.54 -14.36
CA LYS A 366 14.54 -6.00 -15.00
C LYS A 366 15.74 -5.89 -14.04
N SER A 367 15.81 -4.81 -13.27
CA SER A 367 16.83 -4.63 -12.23
C SER A 367 16.76 -5.74 -11.18
N PHE A 368 15.57 -6.04 -10.68
CA PHE A 368 15.36 -7.11 -9.70
C PHE A 368 15.71 -8.49 -10.26
N GLN A 369 15.30 -8.80 -11.50
CA GLN A 369 15.66 -10.06 -12.18
C GLN A 369 17.17 -10.22 -12.34
N SER A 370 17.88 -9.13 -12.67
CA SER A 370 19.34 -9.14 -12.79
C SER A 370 20.01 -9.42 -11.44
N LEU A 371 19.51 -8.81 -10.36
CA LEU A 371 19.98 -9.07 -9.00
C LEU A 371 19.73 -10.52 -8.58
N SER A 372 18.51 -11.03 -8.79
CA SER A 372 18.14 -12.41 -8.47
C SER A 372 19.03 -13.42 -9.19
N PHE A 373 19.30 -13.19 -10.49
CA PHE A 373 20.22 -14.02 -11.25
C PHE A 373 21.63 -14.04 -10.66
N LEU A 374 22.19 -12.89 -10.27
CA LEU A 374 23.53 -12.82 -9.65
C LEU A 374 23.58 -13.55 -8.30
N CYS A 375 22.56 -13.40 -7.47
CA CYS A 375 22.50 -14.03 -6.14
C CYS A 375 22.34 -15.56 -6.20
N THR A 376 21.84 -16.09 -7.31
CA THR A 376 21.54 -17.53 -7.46
C THR A 376 22.62 -18.30 -8.24
N GLN A 377 23.59 -17.61 -8.84
CA GLN A 377 24.76 -18.25 -9.43
C GLN A 377 25.66 -18.85 -8.35
N MET A 378 26.28 -20.01 -8.67
CA MET A 378 27.33 -20.52 -7.81
C MET A 378 28.48 -19.51 -7.75
N PRO A 379 29.07 -19.30 -6.57
CA PRO A 379 30.21 -18.42 -6.40
C PRO A 379 31.36 -18.85 -7.33
N ASP A 380 31.63 -18.06 -8.37
CA ASP A 380 32.84 -18.20 -9.18
C ASP A 380 34.01 -17.63 -8.36
N PRO A 381 35.01 -18.45 -7.96
CA PRO A 381 36.16 -17.98 -7.17
C PRO A 381 36.89 -16.81 -7.83
N ALA A 382 36.86 -16.70 -9.17
CA ALA A 382 37.50 -15.60 -9.89
C ALA A 382 36.74 -14.26 -9.78
N LYS A 383 35.44 -14.28 -9.46
CA LYS A 383 34.61 -13.07 -9.32
C LYS A 383 34.47 -12.58 -7.88
N TYR A 384 34.94 -13.35 -6.90
CA TYR A 384 34.82 -13.02 -5.46
C TYR A 384 35.50 -11.72 -5.05
N VAL A 385 36.59 -11.36 -5.72
CA VAL A 385 37.37 -10.15 -5.41
C VAL A 385 36.57 -8.86 -5.66
N PHE A 386 35.57 -8.89 -6.56
CA PHE A 386 34.77 -7.71 -6.88
C PHE A 386 33.64 -7.44 -5.86
N TYR A 387 33.05 -8.49 -5.28
CA TYR A 387 31.87 -8.35 -4.42
C TYR A 387 32.20 -7.94 -2.98
N SER A 388 33.38 -8.33 -2.45
CA SER A 388 33.80 -7.89 -1.11
C SER A 388 34.10 -6.38 -1.04
N PHE A 389 34.38 -5.73 -2.18
CA PHE A 389 34.66 -4.29 -2.22
C PHE A 389 33.38 -3.43 -2.20
N CYS A 390 32.28 -3.93 -2.78
CA CYS A 390 30.99 -3.23 -2.82
C CYS A 390 30.19 -3.32 -1.51
N ALA A 391 30.33 -4.39 -0.73
CA ALA A 391 29.58 -4.56 0.52
C ALA A 391 30.12 -3.69 1.69
N SER A 392 31.39 -3.28 1.61
CA SER A 392 32.05 -2.45 2.65
C SER A 392 31.98 -0.95 2.39
N SER A 393 31.49 -0.53 1.22
CA SER A 393 31.34 0.88 0.87
C SER A 393 29.87 1.19 0.63
N SER A 394 29.27 2.02 1.48
CA SER A 394 27.99 2.66 1.22
C SER A 394 28.09 3.53 -0.03
N ALA A 395 27.98 2.94 -1.23
CA ALA A 395 28.08 3.67 -2.49
C ALA A 395 27.34 2.97 -3.63
N PHE A 396 26.65 3.83 -4.40
CA PHE A 396 25.93 3.61 -5.64
C PHE A 396 26.45 2.49 -6.54
N ILE A 397 25.52 1.64 -7.01
CA ILE A 397 25.74 0.73 -8.14
C ILE A 397 25.80 1.59 -9.41
N LEU A 398 27.01 1.91 -9.86
CA LEU A 398 27.25 2.32 -11.24
C LEU A 398 27.38 1.05 -12.09
N LEU A 399 26.43 0.84 -13.00
CA LEU A 399 26.57 -0.16 -14.07
C LEU A 399 27.49 0.42 -15.16
N PRO A 400 28.43 -0.36 -15.72
CA PRO A 400 29.22 0.08 -16.86
C PRO A 400 28.34 0.27 -18.09
N SER A 401 28.70 1.28 -18.88
CA SER A 401 28.04 1.80 -20.09
C SER A 401 27.79 0.77 -21.17
#